data_AF-A0A1Y1JQI1-F1
#
_entry.id   AF-A0A1Y1JQI1-F1
#
_cell.length_a   1.000
_cell.length_b   1.000
_cell.length_c   1.000
_cell.angle_alpha   90.00
_cell.angle_beta   90.00
_cell.angle_gamma   90.00
#
_symmetry.space_group_name_H-M   'P 1'
#
loop_
_entity.id
_entity.type
_entity.pdbx_description
1 polymer ?
#
loop_
_entity_poly.entity_id
_entity_poly.type
_entity_poly.pdbx_seq_one_letter_code
_entity_poly.pdbx_strand_id
1 'polypeptide(L)'
;MSGTESYSSEVRDFDYTDIFPQCNEEYNDAKRRYDNFYTSRLGHGCRGFCVQVAGSKPWTSLNADCLELGKYLYHINYNSSIEKKRSCKYLFYKLLLEKNYKKLNCESVSLCFNNMKTHLEKELYLKSKSYNCSNHFNNLDVKAYGVFDILDHLYNYIYKIKNSGRICHNSERVSCDGYINTLKSCEYKDGENFKKLLKIIEAEYEKLCPKTVVPIDVKHDTLHHNSMTETDAETELKITEFGSSSKALKPEVRPFIGIIKLPEASQHKLKSEDISTGSVNGISTSTIVLMPYTTYCVLLQKSVKKSKRLLNKDNKEYINLKNSYEKSYKNITDYNYQFMYSSVDS
;
A
#
# COMPACT_ATOMS: atom_id res chain seq x y z
N MET A 1 -13.15 -47.23 -19.72
CA MET A 1 -11.83 -46.59 -19.63
C MET A 1 -12.06 -45.09 -19.72
N SER A 2 -12.12 -44.39 -18.58
CA SER A 2 -12.19 -42.92 -18.57
C SER A 2 -10.78 -42.38 -18.73
N GLY A 3 -10.48 -41.82 -19.90
CA GLY A 3 -9.23 -41.09 -20.13
C GLY A 3 -9.28 -39.76 -19.40
N THR A 4 -8.49 -39.60 -18.35
CA THR A 4 -8.18 -38.30 -17.78
C THR A 4 -7.23 -37.58 -18.73
N GLU A 5 -7.76 -36.69 -19.56
CA GLU A 5 -6.94 -35.73 -20.31
C GLU A 5 -6.25 -34.80 -19.31
N SER A 6 -4.93 -34.98 -19.17
CA SER A 6 -4.06 -34.09 -18.40
C SER A 6 -3.92 -32.78 -19.18
N TYR A 7 -4.79 -31.81 -18.87
CA TYR A 7 -4.62 -30.44 -19.31
C TYR A 7 -3.36 -29.86 -18.66
N SER A 8 -2.24 -29.91 -19.38
CA SER A 8 -1.08 -29.06 -19.11
C SER A 8 -1.54 -27.63 -19.26
N SER A 9 -1.80 -26.94 -18.15
CA SER A 9 -2.13 -25.52 -18.19
C SER A 9 -0.87 -24.75 -18.58
N GLU A 10 -0.69 -24.51 -19.88
CA GLU A 10 0.35 -23.61 -20.36
C GLU A 10 0.19 -22.26 -19.65
N VAL A 11 1.18 -21.92 -18.83
CA VAL A 11 1.26 -20.63 -18.15
C VAL A 11 1.42 -19.59 -19.24
N ARG A 12 0.35 -18.83 -19.52
CA ARG A 12 0.39 -17.75 -20.50
C ARG A 12 1.38 -16.70 -20.00
N ASP A 13 2.32 -16.32 -20.85
CA ASP A 13 3.30 -15.26 -20.55
C ASP A 13 2.55 -13.92 -20.44
N PHE A 14 2.26 -13.49 -19.21
CA PHE A 14 1.61 -12.22 -18.96
C PHE A 14 2.63 -11.08 -19.09
N ASP A 15 2.36 -10.14 -19.99
CA ASP A 15 3.23 -8.99 -20.18
C ASP A 15 2.96 -7.88 -19.15
N TYR A 16 3.88 -7.76 -18.19
CA TYR A 16 3.91 -6.71 -17.18
C TYR A 16 4.69 -5.47 -17.64
N THR A 17 5.46 -5.55 -18.73
CA THR A 17 6.31 -4.44 -19.22
C THR A 17 5.47 -3.30 -19.79
N ASP A 18 4.27 -3.61 -20.27
CA ASP A 18 3.27 -2.61 -20.67
C ASP A 18 2.75 -1.76 -19.50
N ILE A 19 2.90 -2.24 -18.27
CA ILE A 19 2.37 -1.61 -17.06
C ILE A 19 3.49 -0.93 -16.26
N PHE A 20 4.58 -1.65 -16.00
CA PHE A 20 5.66 -1.21 -15.11
C PHE A 20 6.92 -0.82 -15.90
N PRO A 21 7.69 0.18 -15.41
CA PRO A 21 7.47 0.99 -14.21
C PRO A 21 6.41 2.09 -14.38
N GLN A 22 6.09 2.43 -15.62
CA GLN A 22 5.49 3.71 -15.97
C GLN A 22 4.14 4.00 -15.29
N CYS A 23 3.21 3.04 -15.25
CA CYS A 23 1.91 3.28 -14.62
C CYS A 23 2.02 3.48 -13.09
N ASN A 24 2.99 2.84 -12.43
CA ASN A 24 3.24 3.05 -11.00
C ASN A 24 3.80 4.45 -10.72
N GLU A 25 4.73 4.92 -11.55
CA GLU A 25 5.26 6.28 -11.45
C GLU A 25 4.16 7.32 -11.70
N GLU A 26 3.38 7.16 -12.77
CA GLU A 26 2.23 8.01 -13.09
C GLU A 26 1.18 8.01 -11.96
N TYR A 27 0.94 6.86 -11.33
CA TYR A 27 0.05 6.74 -10.17
C TYR A 27 0.56 7.55 -8.98
N ASN A 28 1.83 7.37 -8.62
CA ASN A 28 2.44 8.10 -7.52
C ASN A 28 2.53 9.62 -7.79
N ASP A 29 2.79 10.01 -9.03
CA ASP A 29 2.76 11.42 -9.43
C ASP A 29 1.35 12.01 -9.40
N ALA A 30 0.33 11.25 -9.82
CA ALA A 30 -1.07 11.68 -9.71
C ALA A 30 -1.47 11.91 -8.25
N LYS A 31 -1.05 11.03 -7.33
CA LYS A 31 -1.27 11.21 -5.89
C LYS A 31 -0.77 12.58 -5.42
N ARG A 32 0.50 12.88 -5.67
CA ARG A 32 1.14 14.16 -5.27
C ARG A 32 0.52 15.36 -5.97
N ARG A 33 0.35 15.29 -7.30
CA ARG A 33 -0.12 16.40 -8.12
C ARG A 33 -1.51 16.89 -7.72
N TYR A 34 -2.37 15.97 -7.29
CA TYR A 34 -3.75 16.26 -6.94
C TYR A 34 -4.01 16.25 -5.43
N ASP A 35 -2.98 16.35 -4.58
CA ASP A 35 -3.15 16.40 -3.11
C ASP A 35 -3.96 17.62 -2.63
N ASN A 36 -3.80 18.76 -3.29
CA ASN A 36 -4.50 20.01 -2.94
C ASN A 36 -5.77 20.25 -3.78
N PHE A 37 -6.07 19.37 -4.74
CA PHE A 37 -7.11 19.61 -5.76
C PHE A 37 -8.42 18.90 -5.39
N TYR A 38 -9.52 19.66 -5.32
CA TYR A 38 -10.91 19.17 -5.17
C TYR A 38 -11.16 18.17 -4.04
N THR A 39 -10.50 18.34 -2.89
CA THR A 39 -10.65 17.46 -1.73
C THR A 39 -12.11 17.30 -1.29
N SER A 40 -12.95 18.33 -1.49
CA SER A 40 -14.38 18.24 -1.19
C SER A 40 -15.12 17.33 -2.17
N ARG A 41 -15.14 17.62 -3.49
CA ARG A 41 -15.91 16.84 -4.47
C ARG A 41 -15.43 15.40 -4.58
N LEU A 42 -14.13 15.19 -4.70
CA LEU A 42 -13.54 13.86 -4.70
C LEU A 42 -13.83 13.14 -3.38
N GLY A 43 -13.70 13.84 -2.25
CA GLY A 43 -14.01 13.29 -0.92
C GLY A 43 -15.48 12.92 -0.76
N HIS A 44 -16.42 13.72 -1.26
CA HIS A 44 -17.86 13.43 -1.24
C HIS A 44 -18.18 12.21 -2.11
N GLY A 45 -17.61 12.14 -3.31
CA GLY A 45 -17.83 11.02 -4.23
C GLY A 45 -17.25 9.72 -3.66
N CYS A 46 -16.04 9.80 -3.12
CA CYS A 46 -15.43 8.68 -2.42
C CYS A 46 -16.21 8.25 -1.20
N ARG A 47 -16.70 9.18 -0.38
CA ARG A 47 -17.55 8.84 0.76
C ARG A 47 -18.82 8.10 0.31
N GLY A 48 -19.50 8.56 -0.73
CA GLY A 48 -20.68 7.90 -1.29
C GLY A 48 -20.38 6.47 -1.74
N PHE A 49 -19.31 6.30 -2.50
CA PHE A 49 -18.82 4.99 -2.92
C PHE A 49 -18.48 4.08 -1.74
N CYS A 50 -17.69 4.58 -0.78
CA CYS A 50 -17.21 3.78 0.34
C CYS A 50 -18.35 3.31 1.25
N VAL A 51 -19.34 4.17 1.53
CA VAL A 51 -20.54 3.80 2.30
C VAL A 51 -21.31 2.66 1.61
N GLN A 52 -21.40 2.68 0.29
CA GLN A 52 -22.09 1.64 -0.46
C GLN A 52 -21.34 0.29 -0.43
N VAL A 53 -20.01 0.29 -0.60
CA VAL A 53 -19.24 -0.95 -0.78
C VAL A 53 -18.61 -1.50 0.50
N ALA A 54 -18.50 -0.73 1.58
CA ALA A 54 -17.92 -1.19 2.85
C ALA A 54 -18.90 -2.06 3.66
N GLY A 55 -20.21 -1.97 3.41
CA GLY A 55 -21.23 -2.62 4.23
C GLY A 55 -21.21 -2.10 5.67
N SER A 56 -21.04 -3.00 6.64
CA SER A 56 -20.96 -2.65 8.07
C SER A 56 -19.56 -2.22 8.55
N LYS A 57 -18.54 -2.27 7.69
CA LYS A 57 -17.14 -1.99 8.07
C LYS A 57 -16.86 -0.49 8.16
N PRO A 58 -15.87 -0.08 8.98
CA PRO A 58 -15.38 1.29 8.97
C PRO A 58 -14.83 1.65 7.60
N TRP A 59 -15.44 2.65 6.96
CA TRP A 59 -15.10 3.09 5.60
C TRP A 59 -13.93 4.09 5.55
N THR A 60 -13.37 4.47 6.70
CA THR A 60 -12.34 5.52 6.79
C THR A 60 -11.02 5.13 6.10
N SER A 61 -10.56 3.89 6.25
CA SER A 61 -9.38 3.40 5.53
C SER A 61 -9.65 3.28 4.04
N LEU A 62 -10.82 2.78 3.65
CA LEU A 62 -11.23 2.70 2.24
C LEU A 62 -11.30 4.08 1.58
N ASN A 63 -11.67 5.11 2.32
CA ASN A 63 -11.74 6.46 1.79
C ASN A 63 -10.38 6.97 1.32
N ALA A 64 -9.29 6.71 2.04
CA ALA A 64 -7.95 7.12 1.63
C ALA A 64 -7.58 6.51 0.27
N ASP A 65 -7.78 5.20 0.11
CA ASP A 65 -7.46 4.52 -1.15
C ASP A 65 -8.41 4.90 -2.28
N CYS A 66 -9.69 5.17 -1.98
CA CYS A 66 -10.60 5.75 -2.96
C CYS A 66 -10.10 7.12 -3.45
N LEU A 67 -9.61 7.99 -2.55
CA LEU A 67 -9.08 9.29 -2.95
C LEU A 67 -7.89 9.11 -3.89
N GLU A 68 -6.97 8.18 -3.59
CA GLU A 68 -5.81 7.91 -4.45
C GLU A 68 -6.21 7.33 -5.81
N LEU A 69 -7.13 6.35 -5.83
CA LEU A 69 -7.69 5.78 -7.06
C LEU A 69 -8.44 6.83 -7.88
N GLY A 70 -9.20 7.71 -7.23
CA GLY A 70 -9.94 8.79 -7.89
C GLY A 70 -9.01 9.84 -8.51
N LYS A 71 -7.93 10.23 -7.81
CA LYS A 71 -6.88 11.11 -8.37
C LYS A 71 -6.23 10.48 -9.60
N TYR A 72 -5.92 9.20 -9.55
CA TYR A 72 -5.35 8.51 -10.71
C TYR A 72 -6.35 8.37 -11.85
N LEU A 73 -7.61 8.05 -11.57
CA LEU A 73 -8.67 8.02 -12.59
C LEU A 73 -8.84 9.38 -13.28
N TYR A 74 -8.75 10.47 -12.52
CA TYR A 74 -8.71 11.83 -13.07
C TYR A 74 -7.47 12.05 -13.94
N HIS A 75 -6.29 11.58 -13.52
CA HIS A 75 -5.06 11.65 -14.32
C HIS A 75 -5.22 10.96 -15.68
N ILE A 76 -5.69 9.70 -15.68
CA ILE A 76 -5.90 8.88 -16.89
C ILE A 76 -6.74 9.60 -17.93
N ASN A 77 -7.71 10.41 -17.49
CA ASN A 77 -8.62 11.14 -18.36
C ASN A 77 -7.89 12.03 -19.39
N TYR A 78 -6.70 12.52 -19.03
CA TYR A 78 -5.89 13.44 -19.84
C TYR A 78 -4.78 12.75 -20.64
N ASN A 79 -4.58 11.44 -20.48
CA ASN A 79 -3.54 10.69 -21.21
C ASN A 79 -3.96 10.45 -22.68
N SER A 80 -3.02 10.02 -23.54
CA SER A 80 -3.37 9.57 -24.91
C SER A 80 -4.13 8.22 -24.89
N SER A 81 -4.74 7.80 -26.01
CA SER A 81 -5.55 6.56 -26.06
C SER A 81 -4.76 5.29 -25.72
N ILE A 82 -3.51 5.18 -26.19
CA ILE A 82 -2.63 4.03 -25.92
C ILE A 82 -2.27 3.99 -24.43
N GLU A 83 -1.87 5.14 -23.89
CA GLU A 83 -1.52 5.27 -22.47
C GLU A 83 -2.74 5.03 -21.56
N LYS A 84 -3.93 5.43 -22.00
CA LYS A 84 -5.19 5.14 -21.28
C LYS A 84 -5.39 3.64 -21.10
N LYS A 85 -5.18 2.82 -22.12
CA LYS A 85 -5.39 1.36 -22.04
C LYS A 85 -4.55 0.73 -20.92
N ARG A 86 -3.24 0.98 -20.90
CA ARG A 86 -2.34 0.45 -19.86
C ARG A 86 -2.67 1.02 -18.47
N SER A 87 -2.99 2.30 -18.39
CA SER A 87 -3.29 2.96 -17.11
C SER A 87 -4.61 2.45 -16.51
N CYS A 88 -5.62 2.21 -17.36
CA CYS A 88 -6.85 1.55 -16.94
C CYS A 88 -6.57 0.13 -16.42
N LYS A 89 -5.72 -0.66 -17.11
CA LYS A 89 -5.32 -2.00 -16.67
C LYS A 89 -4.67 -1.94 -15.28
N TYR A 90 -3.74 -1.00 -15.06
CA TYR A 90 -3.12 -0.76 -13.75
C TYR A 90 -4.15 -0.34 -12.68
N LEU A 91 -5.04 0.61 -12.99
CA LEU A 91 -6.11 1.05 -12.08
C LEU A 91 -7.00 -0.12 -11.64
N PHE A 92 -7.35 -1.03 -12.56
CA PHE A 92 -8.16 -2.19 -12.22
C PHE A 92 -7.44 -3.19 -11.32
N TYR A 93 -6.14 -3.43 -11.53
CA TYR A 93 -5.37 -4.26 -10.61
C TYR A 93 -5.28 -3.62 -9.21
N LYS A 94 -5.07 -2.31 -9.13
CA LYS A 94 -5.13 -1.58 -7.85
C LYS A 94 -6.50 -1.73 -7.18
N LEU A 95 -7.60 -1.57 -7.92
CA LEU A 95 -8.94 -1.75 -7.36
C LEU A 95 -9.21 -3.21 -6.96
N LEU A 96 -8.65 -4.19 -7.68
CA LEU A 96 -8.73 -5.61 -7.31
C LEU A 96 -7.98 -5.87 -5.99
N LEU A 97 -6.81 -5.24 -5.76
CA LEU A 97 -6.08 -5.28 -4.49
C LEU A 97 -6.96 -4.77 -3.36
N GLU A 98 -7.52 -3.57 -3.51
CA GLU A 98 -8.40 -2.97 -2.52
C GLU A 98 -9.63 -3.83 -2.25
N LYS A 99 -10.27 -4.36 -3.31
CA LYS A 99 -11.42 -5.25 -3.22
C LYS A 99 -11.12 -6.47 -2.38
N ASN A 100 -10.01 -7.15 -2.65
CA ASN A 100 -9.66 -8.42 -2.02
C ASN A 100 -9.15 -8.20 -0.58
N TYR A 101 -8.26 -7.24 -0.38
CA TYR A 101 -7.67 -6.95 0.93
C TYR A 101 -8.73 -6.49 1.94
N LYS A 102 -9.62 -5.58 1.53
CA LYS A 102 -10.66 -5.02 2.40
C LYS A 102 -11.97 -5.80 2.38
N LYS A 103 -12.06 -6.81 1.49
CA LYS A 103 -13.25 -7.60 1.22
C LYS A 103 -14.45 -6.68 0.95
N LEU A 104 -14.33 -5.85 -0.08
CA LEU A 104 -15.38 -4.90 -0.49
C LEU A 104 -16.59 -5.68 -1.01
N ASN A 105 -17.79 -5.19 -0.70
CA ASN A 105 -19.07 -5.78 -1.10
C ASN A 105 -19.42 -5.43 -2.55
N CYS A 106 -18.53 -5.80 -3.47
CA CYS A 106 -18.75 -5.73 -4.90
C CYS A 106 -18.72 -7.15 -5.47
N GLU A 107 -19.71 -7.50 -6.29
CA GLU A 107 -19.76 -8.78 -6.98
C GLU A 107 -18.52 -8.98 -7.86
N SER A 108 -18.15 -7.96 -8.65
CA SER A 108 -16.98 -7.95 -9.51
C SER A 108 -16.19 -6.65 -9.37
N VAL A 109 -14.92 -6.65 -9.79
CA VAL A 109 -14.09 -5.43 -9.84
C VAL A 109 -14.68 -4.41 -10.83
N SER A 110 -15.24 -4.87 -11.95
CA SER A 110 -15.93 -3.99 -12.91
C SER A 110 -17.13 -3.27 -12.28
N LEU A 111 -17.97 -3.99 -11.52
CA LEU A 111 -19.07 -3.39 -10.79
C LEU A 111 -18.58 -2.40 -9.73
N CYS A 112 -17.50 -2.75 -9.02
CA CYS A 112 -16.84 -1.89 -8.06
C CYS A 112 -16.35 -0.58 -8.70
N PHE A 113 -15.70 -0.68 -9.86
CA PHE A 113 -15.24 0.47 -10.63
C PHE A 113 -16.40 1.34 -11.10
N ASN A 114 -17.45 0.74 -11.65
CA ASN A 114 -18.62 1.48 -12.13
C ASN A 114 -19.31 2.23 -10.98
N ASN A 115 -19.47 1.60 -9.82
CA ASN A 115 -20.00 2.26 -8.63
C ASN A 115 -19.14 3.46 -8.21
N MET A 116 -17.81 3.28 -8.13
CA MET A 116 -16.88 4.37 -7.83
C MET A 116 -17.02 5.51 -8.84
N LYS A 117 -17.00 5.17 -10.14
CA LYS A 117 -17.19 6.08 -11.27
C LYS A 117 -18.48 6.90 -11.12
N THR A 118 -19.63 6.26 -10.88
CA THR A 118 -20.94 6.92 -10.79
C THR A 118 -20.98 7.96 -9.67
N HIS A 119 -20.42 7.64 -8.50
CA HIS A 119 -20.36 8.62 -7.40
C HIS A 119 -19.44 9.80 -7.73
N LEU A 120 -18.32 9.56 -8.42
CA LEU A 120 -17.41 10.63 -8.84
C LEU A 120 -18.01 11.53 -9.94
N GLU A 121 -18.86 10.98 -10.83
CA GLU A 121 -19.61 11.78 -11.83
C GLU A 121 -20.68 12.64 -11.17
N LYS A 122 -21.42 12.05 -10.21
CA LYS A 122 -22.49 12.73 -9.48
C LYS A 122 -21.98 13.99 -8.77
N GLU A 123 -20.78 13.89 -8.19
CA GLU A 123 -20.11 15.02 -7.53
C GLU A 123 -19.38 15.95 -8.49
N LEU A 124 -19.56 15.78 -9.81
CA LEU A 124 -18.94 16.58 -10.87
C LEU A 124 -17.41 16.61 -10.78
N TYR A 125 -16.81 15.55 -10.22
CA TYR A 125 -15.36 15.37 -10.18
C TYR A 125 -14.85 14.85 -11.53
N LEU A 126 -15.58 13.89 -12.12
CA LEU A 126 -15.33 13.39 -13.47
C LEU A 126 -16.37 13.94 -14.45
N LYS A 127 -15.94 14.30 -15.66
CA LYS A 127 -16.84 14.69 -16.74
C LYS A 127 -17.37 13.44 -17.45
N SER A 128 -18.70 13.32 -17.58
CA SER A 128 -19.42 12.11 -18.01
C SER A 128 -19.07 11.54 -19.40
N LYS A 129 -18.27 12.24 -20.21
CA LYS A 129 -17.97 11.86 -21.61
C LYS A 129 -16.51 11.55 -21.91
N SER A 130 -15.58 11.66 -20.95
CA SER A 130 -14.16 11.65 -21.29
C SER A 130 -13.38 10.37 -20.95
N TYR A 131 -14.02 9.38 -20.30
CA TYR A 131 -13.32 8.19 -19.80
C TYR A 131 -14.09 6.89 -20.01
N ASN A 132 -13.42 5.94 -20.67
CA ASN A 132 -13.92 4.59 -20.89
C ASN A 132 -12.81 3.58 -20.56
N CYS A 133 -12.61 3.29 -19.27
CA CYS A 133 -11.84 2.13 -18.85
C CYS A 133 -12.66 0.83 -18.92
N SER A 134 -13.99 0.91 -19.07
CA SER A 134 -14.90 -0.24 -18.97
C SER A 134 -14.56 -1.36 -19.98
N ASN A 135 -14.03 -1.00 -21.15
CA ASN A 135 -13.66 -1.97 -22.19
C ASN A 135 -12.30 -2.67 -21.94
N HIS A 136 -11.53 -2.24 -20.95
CA HIS A 136 -10.18 -2.76 -20.69
C HIS A 136 -10.13 -3.82 -19.57
N PHE A 137 -11.29 -4.16 -18.99
CA PHE A 137 -11.40 -5.07 -17.85
C PHE A 137 -11.37 -6.57 -18.20
N ASN A 138 -11.82 -6.97 -19.40
CA ASN A 138 -12.11 -8.39 -19.72
C ASN A 138 -10.90 -9.33 -19.70
N ASN A 139 -9.68 -8.81 -19.52
CA ASN A 139 -8.43 -9.55 -19.59
C ASN A 139 -7.61 -9.47 -18.29
N LEU A 140 -8.26 -9.25 -17.13
CA LEU A 140 -7.55 -9.36 -15.85
C LEU A 140 -7.31 -10.84 -15.53
N ASP A 141 -6.04 -11.22 -15.48
CA ASP A 141 -5.64 -12.53 -15.03
C ASP A 141 -5.57 -12.51 -13.49
N VAL A 142 -6.43 -13.31 -12.85
CA VAL A 142 -6.48 -13.42 -11.39
C VAL A 142 -5.20 -14.02 -10.83
N LYS A 143 -4.45 -14.81 -11.61
CA LYS A 143 -3.12 -15.31 -11.19
C LYS A 143 -2.07 -14.21 -11.25
N ALA A 144 -2.16 -13.34 -12.25
CA ALA A 144 -1.25 -12.20 -12.42
C ALA A 144 -1.35 -11.17 -11.27
N TYR A 145 -2.47 -11.19 -10.54
CA TYR A 145 -2.69 -10.37 -9.35
C TYR A 145 -1.59 -10.51 -8.29
N GLY A 146 -1.17 -11.74 -7.97
CA GLY A 146 -0.19 -11.95 -6.89
C GLY A 146 1.18 -11.35 -7.22
N VAL A 147 1.59 -11.47 -8.49
CA VAL A 147 2.80 -10.85 -9.00
C VAL A 147 2.65 -9.33 -9.10
N PHE A 148 1.48 -8.84 -9.53
CA PHE A 148 1.19 -7.41 -9.58
C PHE A 148 1.35 -6.75 -8.21
N ASP A 149 0.83 -7.35 -7.14
CA ASP A 149 0.96 -6.83 -5.76
C ASP A 149 2.42 -6.63 -5.36
N ILE A 150 3.25 -7.67 -5.61
CA ILE A 150 4.68 -7.64 -5.33
C ILE A 150 5.38 -6.55 -6.14
N LEU A 151 5.10 -6.48 -7.45
CA LEU A 151 5.68 -5.46 -8.33
C LEU A 151 5.26 -4.05 -7.89
N ASP A 152 4.00 -3.84 -7.53
CA ASP A 152 3.51 -2.55 -7.09
C ASP A 152 4.21 -2.07 -5.82
N HIS A 153 4.35 -2.96 -4.83
CA HIS A 153 5.10 -2.66 -3.61
C HIS A 153 6.57 -2.35 -3.91
N LEU A 154 7.23 -3.16 -4.72
CA LEU A 154 8.63 -2.96 -5.10
C LEU A 154 8.84 -1.62 -5.80
N TYR A 155 8.02 -1.30 -6.80
CA TYR A 155 8.13 -0.03 -7.51
C TYR A 155 7.77 1.18 -6.65
N ASN A 156 6.85 1.05 -5.68
CA ASN A 156 6.62 2.10 -4.69
C ASN A 156 7.86 2.37 -3.82
N TYR A 157 8.65 1.34 -3.48
CA TYR A 157 9.94 1.54 -2.80
C TYR A 157 10.96 2.22 -3.70
N ILE A 158 11.13 1.73 -4.92
CA ILE A 158 12.03 2.30 -5.94
C ILE A 158 11.70 3.78 -6.16
N TYR A 159 10.41 4.12 -6.34
CA TYR A 159 9.93 5.48 -6.50
C TYR A 159 10.26 6.37 -5.30
N LYS A 160 10.12 5.87 -4.07
CA LYS A 160 10.46 6.63 -2.85
C LYS A 160 11.96 6.90 -2.76
N ILE A 161 12.80 5.90 -3.03
CA ILE A 161 14.26 6.04 -3.03
C ILE A 161 14.65 7.11 -4.06
N LYS A 162 14.21 6.94 -5.32
CA LYS A 162 14.48 7.84 -6.45
C LYS A 162 14.09 9.30 -6.14
N ASN A 163 12.93 9.53 -5.53
CA ASN A 163 12.43 10.89 -5.27
C ASN A 163 12.92 11.51 -3.96
N SER A 164 13.38 10.71 -3.01
CA SER A 164 13.88 11.24 -1.73
C SER A 164 15.27 11.88 -1.85
N GLY A 165 16.04 11.55 -2.90
CA GLY A 165 17.42 11.99 -3.07
C GLY A 165 18.37 11.46 -1.98
N ARG A 166 17.90 10.59 -1.08
CA ARG A 166 18.67 10.06 0.03
C ARG A 166 19.39 8.76 -0.36
N ILE A 167 20.44 8.45 0.37
CA ILE A 167 21.16 7.19 0.25
C ILE A 167 20.21 6.05 0.65
N CYS A 168 20.21 4.98 -0.14
CA CYS A 168 19.43 3.78 0.12
C CYS A 168 19.78 3.17 1.49
N HIS A 169 18.79 3.08 2.38
CA HIS A 169 18.99 2.52 3.72
C HIS A 169 18.98 0.98 3.68
N ASN A 170 19.70 0.36 4.63
CA ASN A 170 19.76 -1.10 4.74
C ASN A 170 18.36 -1.76 4.87
N SER A 171 17.41 -1.09 5.56
CA SER A 171 16.03 -1.59 5.68
C SER A 171 15.27 -1.60 4.35
N GLU A 172 15.48 -0.58 3.51
CA GLU A 172 14.90 -0.53 2.17
C GLU A 172 15.48 -1.62 1.30
N ARG A 173 16.78 -1.87 1.44
CA ARG A 173 17.49 -2.94 0.74
C ARG A 173 16.98 -4.32 1.07
N VAL A 174 16.87 -4.66 2.36
CA VAL A 174 16.30 -5.93 2.80
C VAL A 174 14.88 -6.13 2.25
N SER A 175 14.08 -5.05 2.19
CA SER A 175 12.71 -5.10 1.66
C SER A 175 12.69 -5.36 0.14
N CYS A 176 13.45 -4.58 -0.64
CA CYS A 176 13.55 -4.74 -2.09
C CYS A 176 14.11 -6.11 -2.49
N ASP A 177 15.18 -6.57 -1.83
CA ASP A 177 15.78 -7.88 -2.04
C ASP A 177 14.76 -9.00 -1.77
N GLY A 178 13.95 -8.85 -0.72
CA GLY A 178 12.84 -9.77 -0.40
C GLY A 178 11.82 -9.88 -1.53
N TYR A 179 11.38 -8.76 -2.09
CA TYR A 179 10.44 -8.75 -3.21
C TYR A 179 11.06 -9.32 -4.49
N ILE A 180 12.30 -8.93 -4.84
CA ILE A 180 13.01 -9.45 -6.03
C ILE A 180 13.20 -10.97 -5.93
N ASN A 181 13.59 -11.48 -4.76
CA ASN A 181 13.71 -12.92 -4.54
C ASN A 181 12.36 -13.64 -4.65
N THR A 182 11.29 -13.03 -4.16
CA THR A 182 9.94 -13.57 -4.34
C THR A 182 9.57 -13.65 -5.82
N LEU A 183 9.84 -12.59 -6.60
CA LEU A 183 9.60 -12.56 -8.05
C LEU A 183 10.43 -13.64 -8.79
N LYS A 184 11.69 -13.86 -8.42
CA LYS A 184 12.53 -14.94 -8.99
C LYS A 184 11.96 -16.35 -8.80
N SER A 185 11.18 -16.53 -7.74
CA SER A 185 10.60 -17.81 -7.37
C SER A 185 9.14 -18.00 -7.79
N CYS A 186 8.50 -16.99 -8.40
CA CYS A 186 7.08 -17.05 -8.73
C CYS A 186 6.80 -17.97 -9.94
N GLU A 187 5.52 -18.27 -10.18
CA GLU A 187 5.10 -19.15 -11.29
C GLU A 187 5.42 -18.59 -12.69
N TYR A 188 5.59 -17.28 -12.80
CA TYR A 188 5.92 -16.58 -14.05
C TYR A 188 7.42 -16.46 -14.31
N LYS A 189 8.28 -16.97 -13.41
CA LYS A 189 9.74 -16.82 -13.47
C LYS A 189 10.36 -17.27 -14.80
N ASP A 190 9.71 -18.20 -15.49
CA ASP A 190 10.21 -18.78 -16.73
C ASP A 190 9.77 -18.03 -17.99
N GLY A 191 8.74 -17.17 -17.89
CA GLY A 191 8.21 -16.35 -18.98
C GLY A 191 9.25 -15.35 -19.50
N GLU A 192 9.32 -15.20 -20.83
CA GLU A 192 10.34 -14.36 -21.47
C GLU A 192 10.14 -12.88 -21.14
N ASN A 193 8.89 -12.41 -21.18
CA ASN A 193 8.55 -11.03 -20.84
C ASN A 193 8.81 -10.74 -19.37
N PHE A 194 8.49 -11.69 -18.48
CA PHE A 194 8.76 -11.56 -17.06
C PHE A 194 10.27 -11.53 -16.75
N LYS A 195 11.08 -12.39 -17.39
CA LYS A 195 12.55 -12.35 -17.27
C LYS A 195 13.13 -11.01 -17.73
N LYS A 196 12.61 -10.44 -18.82
CA LYS A 196 13.01 -9.11 -19.31
C LYS A 196 12.69 -8.03 -18.29
N LEU A 197 11.47 -8.01 -17.76
CA LEU A 197 11.06 -7.06 -16.71
C LEU A 197 11.98 -7.18 -15.47
N LEU A 198 12.24 -8.40 -15.01
CA LEU A 198 13.04 -8.62 -13.81
C LEU A 198 14.48 -8.09 -13.97
N LYS A 199 15.10 -8.28 -15.15
CA LYS A 199 16.41 -7.70 -15.45
C LYS A 199 16.40 -6.17 -15.40
N ILE A 200 15.33 -5.54 -15.91
CA ILE A 200 15.17 -4.07 -15.86
C ILE A 200 15.09 -3.61 -14.40
N ILE A 201 14.27 -4.28 -13.58
CA ILE A 201 14.11 -4.00 -12.16
C ILE A 201 15.45 -4.10 -11.43
N GLU A 202 16.19 -5.20 -11.62
CA GLU A 202 17.47 -5.42 -10.96
C GLU A 202 18.50 -4.36 -11.34
N ALA A 203 18.59 -4.00 -12.63
CA ALA A 203 19.50 -2.98 -13.11
C ALA A 203 19.16 -1.58 -12.56
N GLU A 204 17.88 -1.22 -12.55
CA GLU A 204 17.42 0.06 -11.98
C GLU A 204 17.68 0.11 -10.46
N TYR A 205 17.38 -0.99 -9.77
CA TYR A 205 17.56 -1.10 -8.34
C TYR A 205 19.04 -1.03 -7.93
N GLU A 206 19.93 -1.75 -8.61
CA GLU A 206 21.38 -1.71 -8.37
C GLU A 206 21.94 -0.30 -8.61
N LYS A 207 21.41 0.45 -9.58
CA LYS A 207 21.82 1.85 -9.81
C LYS A 207 21.43 2.76 -8.63
N LEU A 208 20.26 2.54 -8.03
CA LEU A 208 19.75 3.36 -6.92
C LEU A 208 20.35 2.95 -5.57
N CYS A 209 20.64 1.67 -5.41
CA CYS A 209 21.12 1.05 -4.19
C CYS A 209 22.33 0.17 -4.51
N PRO A 210 23.47 0.76 -4.94
CA PRO A 210 24.64 -0.02 -5.28
C PRO A 210 25.05 -0.87 -4.08
N LYS A 211 25.45 -2.11 -4.32
CA LYS A 211 26.04 -2.91 -3.25
C LYS A 211 27.28 -2.14 -2.81
N THR A 212 27.20 -1.49 -1.65
CA THR A 212 28.36 -0.90 -0.99
C THR A 212 29.39 -2.00 -0.93
N VAL A 213 30.38 -1.93 -1.81
CA VAL A 213 31.66 -2.59 -1.60
C VAL A 213 32.11 -1.93 -0.32
N VAL A 214 31.90 -2.59 0.81
CA VAL A 214 32.48 -2.18 2.09
C VAL A 214 33.91 -1.82 1.72
N PRO A 215 34.34 -0.55 1.90
CA PRO A 215 35.74 -0.23 1.70
C PRO A 215 36.48 -1.18 2.62
N ILE A 216 37.13 -2.16 2.00
CA ILE A 216 37.93 -3.16 2.69
C ILE A 216 38.95 -2.34 3.46
N ASP A 217 38.82 -2.41 4.77
CA ASP A 217 39.66 -1.78 5.76
C ASP A 217 39.97 -0.30 5.45
N VAL A 218 39.14 0.60 6.00
CA VAL A 218 39.78 1.75 6.65
C VAL A 218 40.66 1.12 7.72
N LYS A 219 41.92 0.85 7.37
CA LYS A 219 42.98 0.60 8.34
C LYS A 219 42.86 1.75 9.30
N HIS A 220 42.29 1.47 10.47
CA HIS A 220 42.51 2.31 11.61
C HIS A 220 44.01 2.27 11.79
N ASP A 221 44.70 3.30 11.29
CA ASP A 221 46.06 3.59 11.72
C ASP A 221 45.96 3.79 13.24
N THR A 222 46.20 2.70 13.96
CA THR A 222 46.62 2.68 15.35
C THR A 222 47.92 3.45 15.44
N LEU A 223 47.81 4.78 15.44
CA LEU A 223 48.94 5.67 15.65
C LEU A 223 48.50 6.87 16.47
N HIS A 224 48.39 6.60 17.78
CA HIS A 224 48.74 7.46 18.92
C HIS A 224 48.33 6.68 20.19
N HIS A 225 49.17 5.81 20.75
CA HIS A 225 50.34 6.11 21.58
C HIS A 225 50.01 6.87 22.89
N ASN A 226 49.94 6.07 23.96
CA ASN A 226 50.42 6.26 25.33
C ASN A 226 49.59 6.97 26.42
N SER A 227 49.50 6.19 27.51
CA SER A 227 49.65 6.58 28.92
C SER A 227 48.37 6.91 29.69
N MET A 228 47.92 5.96 30.53
CA MET A 228 47.83 6.21 31.97
C MET A 228 47.66 4.89 32.75
N THR A 229 48.70 4.60 33.52
CA THR A 229 48.73 4.07 34.89
C THR A 229 47.77 2.94 35.29
N GLU A 230 48.39 1.78 35.55
CA GLU A 230 47.93 0.68 36.40
C GLU A 230 47.40 1.17 37.75
N THR A 231 46.27 0.62 38.18
CA THR A 231 46.01 0.41 39.61
C THR A 231 45.21 -0.87 39.76
N ASP A 232 45.85 -1.85 40.39
CA ASP A 232 45.32 -3.16 40.70
C ASP A 232 44.14 -3.07 41.67
N ALA A 233 43.02 -3.69 41.31
CA ALA A 233 41.98 -4.09 42.24
C ALA A 233 41.34 -5.39 41.75
N GLU A 234 41.98 -6.48 42.16
CA GLU A 234 41.55 -7.86 42.03
C GLU A 234 40.15 -8.03 42.66
N THR A 235 39.14 -8.37 41.85
CA THR A 235 37.84 -8.83 42.34
C THR A 235 37.49 -10.13 41.64
N GLU A 236 37.65 -11.24 42.36
CA GLU A 236 37.18 -12.56 41.94
C GLU A 236 35.67 -12.55 41.74
N LEU A 237 35.21 -12.71 40.49
CA LEU A 237 33.82 -12.97 40.18
C LEU A 237 33.69 -14.36 39.56
N LYS A 238 33.09 -15.29 40.32
CA LYS A 238 32.79 -16.66 39.90
C LYS A 238 31.89 -16.67 38.67
N ILE A 239 32.44 -17.09 37.54
CA ILE A 239 31.71 -17.38 36.30
C ILE A 239 30.95 -18.68 36.52
N THR A 240 29.62 -18.61 36.45
CA THR A 240 28.75 -19.78 36.35
C THR A 240 28.46 -19.97 34.86
N GLU A 241 28.87 -21.12 34.31
CA GLU A 241 28.62 -21.48 32.91
C GLU A 241 27.11 -21.60 32.65
N PHE A 242 26.57 -20.65 31.89
CA PHE A 242 25.28 -20.81 31.21
C PHE A 242 25.54 -21.11 29.73
N GLY A 243 25.34 -22.37 29.35
CA GLY A 243 25.34 -22.80 27.96
C GLY A 243 24.22 -22.12 27.17
N SER A 244 24.56 -21.09 26.41
CA SER A 244 23.62 -20.36 25.56
C SER A 244 23.73 -20.85 24.12
N SER A 245 22.84 -21.76 23.74
CA SER A 245 22.60 -22.14 22.35
C SER A 245 21.77 -21.05 21.67
N SER A 246 22.43 -20.05 21.09
CA SER A 246 21.75 -19.03 20.29
C SER A 246 21.52 -19.52 18.87
N LYS A 247 20.35 -20.12 18.63
CA LYS A 247 19.84 -20.29 17.26
C LYS A 247 19.50 -18.92 16.69
N ALA A 248 20.19 -18.54 15.61
CA ALA A 248 19.90 -17.34 14.84
C ALA A 248 18.42 -17.34 14.39
N LEU A 249 17.62 -16.43 14.94
CA LEU A 249 16.27 -16.18 14.45
C LEU A 249 16.38 -15.45 13.10
N LYS A 250 16.09 -16.17 12.02
CA LYS A 250 15.81 -15.54 10.72
C LYS A 250 14.58 -14.64 10.88
N PRO A 251 14.59 -13.41 10.35
CA PRO A 251 13.39 -12.60 10.28
C PRO A 251 12.35 -13.33 9.43
N GLU A 252 11.26 -13.74 10.06
CA GLU A 252 10.09 -14.33 9.41
C GLU A 252 9.36 -13.22 8.64
N VAL A 253 9.87 -12.87 7.45
CA VAL A 253 9.02 -12.27 6.43
C VAL A 253 7.97 -13.34 6.15
N ARG A 254 6.73 -13.15 6.60
CA ARG A 254 5.62 -14.02 6.19
C ARG A 254 5.24 -13.59 4.78
N PRO A 255 5.66 -14.28 3.70
CA PRO A 255 4.99 -14.11 2.43
C PRO A 255 3.53 -14.51 2.68
N PHE A 256 2.62 -13.58 2.48
CA PHE A 256 1.20 -13.91 2.49
C PHE A 256 0.92 -14.70 1.20
N ILE A 257 1.26 -15.99 1.21
CA ILE A 257 0.79 -16.96 0.21
C ILE A 257 -0.66 -17.25 0.58
N GLY A 258 -1.52 -16.26 0.32
CA GLY A 258 -2.95 -16.49 0.31
C GLY A 258 -3.25 -17.40 -0.87
N ILE A 259 -3.32 -18.70 -0.64
CA ILE A 259 -4.02 -19.60 -1.56
C ILE A 259 -5.49 -19.18 -1.50
N ILE A 260 -5.87 -18.25 -2.37
CA ILE A 260 -7.26 -17.83 -2.52
C ILE A 260 -7.98 -19.01 -3.17
N LYS A 261 -8.70 -19.79 -2.35
CA LYS A 261 -9.69 -20.74 -2.87
C LYS A 261 -10.80 -19.90 -3.53
N LEU A 262 -10.85 -19.95 -4.85
CA LEU A 262 -11.83 -19.27 -5.67
C LEU A 262 -13.20 -19.96 -5.49
N PRO A 263 -14.28 -19.25 -5.10
CA PRO A 263 -15.62 -19.81 -5.12
C PRO A 263 -16.08 -20.03 -6.56
N GLU A 264 -16.63 -21.21 -6.87
CA GLU A 264 -17.29 -21.48 -8.15
C GLU A 264 -18.44 -20.50 -8.37
N ALA A 265 -18.46 -19.87 -9.55
CA ALA A 265 -19.46 -18.88 -9.92
C ALA A 265 -20.83 -19.53 -10.11
N SER A 266 -21.77 -19.26 -9.20
CA SER A 266 -23.18 -19.58 -9.37
C SER A 266 -23.83 -18.60 -10.34
N GLN A 267 -24.29 -19.09 -11.49
CA GLN A 267 -25.08 -18.30 -12.44
C GLN A 267 -26.50 -18.10 -11.89
N HIS A 268 -26.82 -16.88 -11.43
CA HIS A 268 -28.20 -16.49 -11.12
C HIS A 268 -28.75 -15.52 -12.17
N LYS A 269 -29.87 -15.93 -12.76
CA LYS A 269 -30.63 -15.23 -13.79
C LYS A 269 -31.54 -14.20 -13.12
N LEU A 270 -31.19 -12.92 -13.18
CA LEU A 270 -32.01 -11.81 -12.69
C LEU A 270 -33.16 -11.53 -13.66
N LYS A 271 -34.40 -11.62 -13.16
CA LYS A 271 -35.61 -11.06 -13.79
C LYS A 271 -35.72 -9.59 -13.40
N SER A 272 -35.93 -8.73 -14.39
CA SER A 272 -36.27 -7.31 -14.22
C SER A 272 -37.75 -7.16 -13.90
N GLU A 273 -38.08 -6.38 -12.87
CA GLU A 273 -39.42 -5.83 -12.64
C GLU A 273 -39.41 -4.35 -13.03
N ASP A 274 -40.35 -3.99 -13.91
CA ASP A 274 -40.60 -2.63 -14.36
C ASP A 274 -41.41 -1.87 -13.29
N ILE A 275 -40.89 -0.74 -12.81
CA ILE A 275 -41.65 0.20 -11.97
C ILE A 275 -41.85 1.49 -12.75
N SER A 276 -43.13 1.75 -13.05
CA SER A 276 -43.69 2.96 -13.63
C SER A 276 -43.63 4.12 -12.63
N THR A 277 -43.04 5.24 -13.05
CA THR A 277 -42.99 6.51 -12.28
C THR A 277 -43.98 7.52 -12.87
N GLY A 278 -45.03 7.85 -12.10
CA GLY A 278 -45.92 8.99 -12.33
C GLY A 278 -45.35 10.27 -11.70
N SER A 279 -45.34 11.35 -12.48
CA SER A 279 -44.87 12.69 -12.09
C SER A 279 -46.03 13.53 -11.53
N VAL A 280 -45.86 14.12 -10.35
CA VAL A 280 -46.76 15.14 -9.80
C VAL A 280 -45.93 16.34 -9.36
N ASN A 281 -46.13 17.47 -10.06
CA ASN A 281 -45.54 18.76 -9.74
C ASN A 281 -46.36 19.45 -8.63
N GLY A 282 -45.71 19.85 -7.54
CA GLY A 282 -46.29 20.69 -6.49
C GLY A 282 -45.25 21.66 -5.95
N ILE A 283 -45.40 22.95 -6.25
CA ILE A 283 -44.56 24.04 -5.74
C ILE A 283 -45.00 24.33 -4.30
N SER A 284 -44.13 24.04 -3.33
CA SER A 284 -44.31 24.39 -1.91
C SER A 284 -43.39 25.56 -1.56
N THR A 285 -43.98 26.74 -1.36
CA THR A 285 -43.30 27.92 -0.82
C THR A 285 -43.23 27.80 0.71
N SER A 286 -42.12 27.26 1.21
CA SER A 286 -41.85 27.17 2.65
C SER A 286 -41.30 28.50 3.17
N THR A 287 -42.08 29.15 4.02
CA THR A 287 -41.67 30.31 4.81
C THR A 287 -40.60 29.88 5.81
N ILE A 288 -39.38 30.39 5.67
CA ILE A 288 -38.29 30.13 6.61
C ILE A 288 -38.55 30.96 7.87
N VAL A 289 -39.13 30.32 8.89
CA VAL A 289 -39.19 30.85 10.25
C VAL A 289 -37.78 30.78 10.84
N LEU A 290 -37.15 31.93 11.00
CA LEU A 290 -35.89 32.08 11.73
C LEU A 290 -36.12 31.74 13.21
N MET A 291 -35.93 30.47 13.59
CA MET A 291 -35.84 30.08 14.99
C MET A 291 -34.63 30.75 15.66
N PRO A 292 -34.73 31.17 16.93
CA PRO A 292 -33.62 31.79 17.64
C PRO A 292 -32.47 30.79 17.83
N TYR A 293 -31.33 31.08 17.19
CA TYR A 293 -30.09 30.31 17.17
C TYR A 293 -29.38 30.17 18.53
N THR A 294 -30.00 30.58 19.64
CA THR A 294 -29.33 30.70 20.95
C THR A 294 -29.23 29.37 21.69
N THR A 295 -30.24 28.50 21.64
CA THR A 295 -30.21 27.23 22.40
C THR A 295 -29.35 26.16 21.74
N TYR A 296 -29.29 26.13 20.40
CA TYR A 296 -28.55 25.12 19.65
C TYR A 296 -27.03 25.29 19.77
N CYS A 297 -26.55 26.52 19.88
CA CYS A 297 -25.13 26.84 20.06
C CYS A 297 -24.56 26.27 21.37
N VAL A 298 -25.35 26.22 22.45
CA VAL A 298 -24.90 25.68 23.75
C VAL A 298 -24.68 24.16 23.68
N LEU A 299 -25.56 23.44 22.97
CA LEU A 299 -25.41 21.99 22.78
C LEU A 299 -24.21 21.66 21.87
N LEU A 300 -23.99 22.45 20.82
CA LEU A 300 -22.81 22.32 19.95
C LEU A 300 -21.49 22.54 20.70
N GLN A 301 -21.41 23.58 21.55
CA GLN A 301 -20.21 23.84 22.35
C GLN A 301 -19.86 22.68 23.29
N LYS A 302 -20.88 22.04 23.91
CA LYS A 302 -20.66 20.90 24.80
C LYS A 302 -20.10 19.68 24.05
N SER A 303 -20.62 19.40 22.85
CA SER A 303 -20.15 18.30 21.99
C SER A 303 -18.72 18.52 21.50
N VAL A 304 -18.39 19.74 21.04
CA VAL A 304 -17.04 20.10 20.61
C VAL A 304 -16.02 19.96 21.75
N LYS A 305 -16.38 20.39 22.97
CA LYS A 305 -15.51 20.25 24.16
C LYS A 305 -15.25 18.79 24.52
N LYS A 306 -16.24 17.90 24.35
CA LYS A 306 -16.08 16.45 24.58
C LYS A 306 -15.14 15.82 23.54
N SER A 307 -15.31 16.14 22.25
CA SER A 307 -14.44 15.64 21.18
C SER A 307 -12.98 16.11 21.36
N LYS A 308 -12.76 17.38 21.76
CA LYS A 308 -11.43 17.90 22.04
C LYS A 308 -10.72 17.16 23.20
N ARG A 309 -11.47 16.73 24.22
CA ARG A 309 -10.92 15.93 25.33
C ARG A 309 -10.51 14.52 24.89
N LEU A 310 -11.28 13.89 24.00
CA LEU A 310 -10.94 12.57 23.46
C LEU A 310 -9.68 12.64 22.59
N LEU A 311 -9.62 13.61 21.66
CA LEU A 311 -8.43 13.86 20.83
C LEU A 311 -7.17 14.13 21.66
N ASN A 312 -7.29 14.90 22.76
CA ASN A 312 -6.15 15.14 23.65
C ASN A 312 -5.74 13.90 24.46
N LYS A 313 -6.67 12.98 24.76
CA LYS A 313 -6.37 11.72 25.44
C LYS A 313 -5.63 10.76 24.50
N ASP A 314 -6.11 10.63 23.27
CA ASP A 314 -5.49 9.79 22.24
C ASP A 314 -4.08 10.29 21.89
N ASN A 315 -3.87 11.62 21.88
CA ASN A 315 -2.54 12.20 21.70
C ASN A 315 -1.58 11.85 22.85
N LYS A 316 -2.06 11.78 24.10
CA LYS A 316 -1.23 11.41 25.25
C LYS A 316 -0.84 9.92 25.21
N GLU A 317 -1.76 9.04 24.82
CA GLU A 317 -1.47 7.62 24.62
C GLU A 317 -0.49 7.40 23.46
N TYR A 318 -0.65 8.15 22.36
CA TYR A 318 0.28 8.15 21.23
C TYR A 318 1.70 8.60 21.63
N ILE A 319 1.83 9.69 22.40
CA ILE A 319 3.12 10.17 22.90
C ILE A 319 3.78 9.11 23.82
N ASN A 320 3.01 8.48 24.72
CA ASN A 320 3.53 7.42 25.59
C ASN A 320 4.01 6.20 24.79
N LEU A 321 3.25 5.79 23.77
CA LEU A 321 3.61 4.69 22.89
C LEU A 321 4.91 5.00 22.12
N LYS A 322 5.01 6.21 21.55
CA LYS A 322 6.22 6.68 20.85
C LYS A 322 7.45 6.66 21.76
N ASN A 323 7.32 7.19 22.99
CA ASN A 323 8.42 7.22 23.95
C ASN A 323 8.84 5.81 24.39
N SER A 324 7.90 4.87 24.49
CA SER A 324 8.20 3.46 24.77
C SER A 324 9.03 2.83 23.65
N TYR A 325 8.67 3.09 22.38
CA TYR A 325 9.44 2.60 21.23
C TYR A 325 10.84 3.21 21.17
N GLU A 326 10.99 4.51 21.40
CA GLU A 326 12.31 5.17 21.44
C GLU A 326 13.20 4.59 22.55
N LYS A 327 12.63 4.31 23.73
CA LYS A 327 13.36 3.68 24.83
C LYS A 327 13.81 2.24 24.50
N SER A 328 12.91 1.43 23.94
CA SER A 328 13.24 0.07 23.50
C SER A 328 14.31 0.07 22.41
N TYR A 329 14.24 1.02 21.48
CA TYR A 329 15.23 1.16 20.41
C TYR A 329 16.61 1.51 20.97
N LYS A 330 16.70 2.51 21.86
CA LYS A 330 17.97 2.87 22.53
C LYS A 330 18.58 1.68 23.29
N ASN A 331 17.77 0.94 24.05
CA ASN A 331 18.26 -0.24 24.77
C ASN A 331 18.83 -1.31 23.83
N ILE A 332 18.21 -1.54 22.66
CA ILE A 332 18.71 -2.50 21.67
C ILE A 332 20.01 -2.01 21.04
N THR A 333 20.08 -0.71 20.73
CA THR A 333 21.27 -0.09 20.18
C THR A 333 22.44 -0.17 21.17
N ASP A 334 22.23 0.19 22.43
CA ASP A 334 23.26 0.12 23.48
C ASP A 334 23.73 -1.32 23.71
N TYR A 335 22.82 -2.29 23.70
CA TYR A 335 23.17 -3.72 23.81
C TYR A 335 24.02 -4.20 22.64
N ASN A 336 23.70 -3.79 21.41
CA ASN A 336 24.48 -4.13 20.23
C ASN A 336 25.87 -3.49 20.24
N TYR A 337 25.97 -2.25 20.72
CA TYR A 337 27.27 -1.59 20.93
C TYR A 337 28.09 -2.33 21.98
N GLN A 338 27.50 -2.69 23.12
CA GLN A 338 28.19 -3.44 24.16
C GLN A 338 28.71 -4.78 23.66
N PHE A 339 27.91 -5.50 22.86
CA PHE A 339 28.32 -6.77 22.27
C PHE A 339 29.49 -6.62 21.29
N MET A 340 29.48 -5.57 20.45
CA MET A 340 30.55 -5.30 19.49
C MET A 340 31.87 -4.92 20.16
N TYR A 341 31.84 -4.18 21.28
CA TYR A 341 33.06 -3.80 21.98
C TYR A 341 33.60 -4.93 22.86
N SER A 342 32.74 -5.79 23.42
CA SER A 342 33.20 -6.95 24.19
C SER A 342 33.88 -8.05 23.36
N SER A 343 33.74 -8.04 22.03
CA SER A 343 34.35 -9.03 21.12
C SER A 343 35.74 -8.64 20.61
N VAL A 344 36.28 -7.50 21.02
CA VAL A 344 37.58 -6.99 20.52
C VAL A 344 38.74 -7.30 21.48
N ASP A 345 38.45 -7.60 22.75
CA ASP A 345 39.45 -7.82 23.80
C ASP A 345 39.61 -9.30 24.23
N SER A 346 39.11 -10.24 23.44
CA SER A 346 39.25 -11.70 23.65
C SER A 346 39.68 -12.39 22.36
#